data_AF-A0A1I7NII2-F1
#
_entry.id   AF-A0A1I7NII2-F1
#
_cell.length_a   1.000
_cell.length_b   1.000
_cell.length_c   1.000
_cell.angle_alpha   90.00
_cell.angle_beta   90.00
_cell.angle_gamma   90.00
#
_symmetry.space_group_name_H-M   'P 1'
#
loop_
_entity.id
_entity.type
_entity.pdbx_description
1 polymer ?
#
loop_
_entity_poly.entity_id
_entity_poly.type
_entity_poly.pdbx_seq_one_letter_code
_entity_poly.pdbx_strand_id
1 'polypeptide(L)'
;MDTDQHTDLPQTSLRTEHLHPTAENVAHSKLKHLKQAWKTAFQIPFFCWNALLTLIAGIVLAYIAQLFFPYIQQRHGITLYDPLLQLIPAHDVSLLLFACLYIPMLVWLTMLIAYPRSLLQVLMSIIALQTLRLITIWAIPLDPPQNCITLRDPLVYILAYHHLPVTRDLFFSGHTATMMVFYLAAPKNKKHLLIIWMAVVILLLLIQHAHYSIDILAAILIAPAIWIWMEIYLSRGLNGLPTWEK
;
A
#
# COMPACT_ATOMS: atom_id res chain seq x y z
N MET A 1 27.35 75.06 37.12
CA MET A 1 25.99 75.44 36.70
C MET A 1 25.84 74.87 35.31
N ASP A 2 25.33 73.64 35.22
CA ASP A 2 23.89 73.36 35.03
C ASP A 2 23.43 73.93 33.68
N THR A 3 22.95 73.18 32.70
CA THR A 3 22.03 72.03 32.80
C THR A 3 22.08 71.17 31.53
N ASP A 4 21.77 69.89 31.73
CA ASP A 4 21.36 68.87 30.75
C ASP A 4 20.44 69.34 29.63
N GLN A 5 20.58 68.71 28.45
CA GLN A 5 19.42 68.22 27.70
C GLN A 5 19.78 66.98 26.86
N HIS A 6 19.21 65.87 27.32
CA HIS A 6 19.08 64.55 26.69
C HIS A 6 18.73 64.64 25.20
N THR A 7 19.49 63.93 24.36
CA THR A 7 19.01 63.44 23.06
C THR A 7 19.07 61.92 23.06
N ASP A 8 17.94 61.30 23.39
CA ASP A 8 17.74 59.85 23.31
C ASP A 8 17.67 59.42 21.83
N LEU A 9 18.66 58.62 21.41
CA LEU A 9 18.61 57.87 20.16
C LEU A 9 17.65 56.69 20.32
N PRO A 10 16.72 56.45 19.38
CA PRO A 10 15.83 55.30 19.48
C PRO A 10 16.62 54.01 19.21
N GLN A 11 16.61 53.10 20.19
CA GLN A 11 17.03 51.72 20.01
C GLN A 11 16.13 51.06 18.95
N THR A 12 16.65 50.87 17.75
CA THR A 12 16.07 49.98 16.75
C THR A 12 16.09 48.56 17.30
N SER A 13 14.95 48.12 17.84
CA SER A 13 14.68 46.73 18.14
C SER A 13 14.84 45.92 16.85
N LEU A 14 15.84 45.03 16.80
CA LEU A 14 15.94 43.99 15.79
C LEU A 14 14.72 43.08 15.93
N ARG A 15 13.66 43.40 15.19
CA ARG A 15 12.51 42.54 14.98
C ARG A 15 13.01 41.39 14.13
N THR A 16 13.35 40.26 14.76
CA THR A 16 13.49 38.98 14.07
C THR A 16 12.11 38.64 13.49
N GLU A 17 11.85 39.07 12.26
CA GLU A 17 10.78 38.52 11.45
C GLU A 17 11.05 37.02 11.30
N HIS A 18 10.36 36.23 12.11
CA HIS A 18 10.13 34.83 11.84
C HIS A 18 9.29 34.74 10.57
N LEU A 19 9.94 34.87 9.41
CA LEU A 19 9.38 34.62 8.10
C LEU A 19 8.92 33.16 8.07
N HIS A 20 7.61 32.96 8.24
CA HIS A 20 6.98 31.68 7.92
C HIS A 20 7.37 31.34 6.47
N PRO A 21 8.00 30.20 6.20
CA PRO A 21 8.38 29.84 4.85
C PRO A 21 7.12 29.80 3.98
N THR A 22 7.12 30.55 2.89
CA THR A 22 6.01 30.57 1.94
C THR A 22 5.77 29.16 1.39
N ALA A 23 4.52 28.83 1.05
CA ALA A 23 4.16 27.51 0.52
C ALA A 23 5.03 27.09 -0.68
N GLU A 24 5.45 28.07 -1.49
CA GLU A 24 6.35 27.91 -2.62
C GLU A 24 7.77 27.49 -2.20
N ASN A 25 8.34 28.11 -1.16
CA ASN A 25 9.65 27.75 -0.61
C ASN A 25 9.67 26.33 -0.02
N VAL A 26 8.57 25.93 0.63
CA VAL A 26 8.41 24.57 1.17
C VAL A 26 8.30 23.54 0.04
N ALA A 27 7.52 23.82 -1.00
CA ALA A 27 7.36 22.94 -2.15
C ALA A 27 8.68 22.76 -2.92
N HIS A 28 9.41 23.85 -3.14
CA HIS A 28 10.71 23.83 -3.83
C HIS A 28 11.75 23.00 -3.06
N SER A 29 11.81 23.18 -1.74
CA SER A 29 12.70 22.40 -0.86
C SER A 29 12.37 20.90 -0.91
N LYS A 30 11.09 20.52 -0.79
CA LYS A 30 10.64 19.12 -0.88
C LYS A 30 11.02 18.48 -2.21
N LEU A 31 10.84 19.21 -3.32
CA LEU A 31 11.21 18.71 -4.65
C LEU A 31 12.72 18.48 -4.77
N LYS A 32 13.54 19.38 -4.21
CA LYS A 32 15.00 19.21 -4.20
C LYS A 32 15.43 17.98 -3.40
N HIS A 33 14.84 17.78 -2.22
CA HIS A 33 15.09 16.60 -1.39
C HIS A 33 14.67 15.31 -2.10
N LEU A 34 13.51 15.30 -2.74
CA LEU A 34 13.03 14.16 -3.53
C LEU A 34 14.02 13.82 -4.64
N LYS A 35 14.42 14.80 -5.46
CA LYS A 35 15.38 14.60 -6.56
C LYS A 35 16.71 14.05 -6.04
N GLN A 36 17.20 14.56 -4.92
CA GLN A 36 18.45 14.09 -4.32
C GLN A 36 18.35 12.64 -3.84
N ALA A 37 17.25 12.25 -3.18
CA ALA A 37 17.04 10.88 -2.71
C ALA A 37 17.07 9.87 -3.86
N TRP A 38 16.38 10.17 -4.97
CA TRP A 38 16.38 9.32 -6.16
C TRP A 38 17.73 9.30 -6.87
N LYS A 39 18.43 10.44 -6.96
CA LYS A 39 19.79 10.49 -7.51
C LYS A 39 20.74 9.56 -6.74
N THR A 40 20.69 9.60 -5.41
CA THR A 40 21.49 8.70 -4.57
C THR A 40 21.07 7.23 -4.75
N ALA A 41 19.77 6.94 -4.83
CA ALA A 41 19.30 5.57 -5.04
C ALA A 41 19.78 4.98 -6.39
N PHE A 42 19.69 5.74 -7.48
CA PHE A 42 20.15 5.28 -8.80
C PHE A 42 21.67 5.14 -8.94
N GLN A 43 22.45 5.70 -8.02
CA GLN A 43 23.90 5.46 -7.96
C GLN A 43 24.25 4.11 -7.34
N ILE A 44 23.30 3.41 -6.70
CA ILE A 44 23.52 2.12 -6.04
C ILE A 44 23.13 1.00 -7.02
N PRO A 45 24.08 0.20 -7.55
CA PRO A 45 23.76 -0.85 -8.52
C PRO A 45 22.76 -1.90 -7.98
N PHE A 46 22.86 -2.21 -6.68
CA PHE A 46 21.93 -3.13 -6.00
C PHE A 46 20.48 -2.62 -6.03
N PHE A 47 20.28 -1.30 -5.89
CA PHE A 47 18.95 -0.69 -6.02
C PHE A 47 18.45 -0.81 -7.46
N CYS A 48 19.26 -0.43 -8.45
CA CYS A 48 18.86 -0.42 -9.85
C CYS A 48 18.47 -1.81 -10.36
N TRP A 49 19.25 -2.84 -10.02
CA TRP A 49 18.93 -4.21 -10.39
C TRP A 49 17.65 -4.70 -9.75
N ASN A 50 17.45 -4.46 -8.45
CA ASN A 50 16.22 -4.84 -7.79
C ASN A 50 15.00 -4.08 -8.33
N ALA A 51 15.13 -2.78 -8.62
CA ALA A 51 14.07 -2.00 -9.22
C ALA A 51 13.69 -2.54 -10.62
N LEU A 52 14.68 -2.86 -11.46
CA LEU A 52 14.45 -3.45 -12.78
C LEU A 52 13.80 -4.83 -12.69
N LEU A 53 14.32 -5.72 -11.83
CA LEU A 53 13.75 -7.05 -11.61
C LEU A 53 12.33 -6.98 -11.05
N THR A 54 12.07 -6.05 -10.14
CA THR A 54 10.72 -5.79 -9.59
C THR A 54 9.78 -5.33 -10.71
N LEU A 55 10.21 -4.42 -11.58
CA LEU A 55 9.40 -3.97 -12.71
C LEU A 55 9.07 -5.12 -13.67
N ILE A 56 10.08 -5.89 -14.08
CA ILE A 56 9.91 -7.04 -14.97
C ILE A 56 8.99 -8.08 -14.32
N ALA A 57 9.23 -8.43 -13.06
CA ALA A 57 8.41 -9.38 -12.33
C ALA A 57 6.95 -8.91 -12.24
N GLY A 58 6.70 -7.62 -11.99
CA GLY A 58 5.36 -7.05 -11.96
C GLY A 58 4.63 -7.16 -13.31
N ILE A 59 5.32 -6.86 -14.42
CA ILE A 59 4.77 -6.99 -15.77
C ILE A 59 4.44 -8.45 -16.09
N VAL A 60 5.38 -9.36 -15.83
CA VAL A 60 5.19 -10.80 -16.05
C VAL A 60 4.04 -11.32 -15.20
N LEU A 61 3.95 -10.91 -13.94
CA LEU A 61 2.89 -11.33 -13.03
C LEU A 61 1.52 -10.83 -13.48
N ALA A 62 1.44 -9.58 -13.94
CA ALA A 62 0.22 -9.01 -14.50
C ALA A 62 -0.23 -9.77 -15.76
N TYR A 63 0.70 -10.14 -16.64
CA TYR A 63 0.40 -10.96 -17.81
C TYR A 63 -0.08 -12.37 -17.43
N ILE A 64 0.61 -13.04 -16.50
CA ILE A 64 0.20 -14.35 -15.99
C ILE A 64 -1.20 -14.27 -15.36
N ALA A 65 -1.50 -13.22 -14.59
CA ALA A 65 -2.80 -13.03 -13.95
C ALA A 65 -3.95 -12.98 -14.97
N GLN A 66 -3.76 -12.35 -16.13
CA GLN A 66 -4.77 -12.30 -17.19
C GLN A 66 -5.12 -13.70 -17.75
N LEU A 67 -4.15 -14.61 -17.78
CA LEU A 67 -4.36 -16.00 -18.20
C LEU A 67 -4.89 -16.87 -17.06
N PHE A 68 -4.42 -16.60 -15.84
CA PHE A 68 -4.70 -17.40 -14.66
C PHE A 68 -6.14 -17.26 -14.16
N PHE A 69 -6.66 -16.03 -14.08
CA PHE A 69 -7.99 -15.80 -13.52
C PHE A 69 -9.12 -16.48 -14.33
N PRO A 70 -9.16 -16.40 -15.67
CA PRO A 70 -10.13 -17.16 -16.46
C PRO A 70 -10.01 -18.67 -16.31
N TYR A 71 -8.79 -19.19 -16.12
CA TYR A 71 -8.55 -20.62 -15.90
C TYR A 71 -9.09 -21.09 -14.55
N ILE A 72 -8.80 -20.38 -13.45
CA ILE A 72 -9.29 -20.79 -12.12
C ILE A 72 -10.80 -20.67 -11.99
N GLN A 73 -11.45 -19.78 -12.76
CA GLN A 73 -12.90 -19.65 -12.76
C GLN A 73 -13.62 -20.93 -13.23
N GLN A 74 -12.94 -21.78 -13.99
CA GLN A 74 -13.50 -23.02 -14.53
C GLN A 74 -13.26 -24.22 -13.60
N ARG A 75 -12.47 -24.05 -12.54
CA ARG A 75 -12.13 -25.13 -11.61
C ARG A 75 -13.22 -25.24 -10.54
N HIS A 76 -13.65 -26.47 -10.29
CA HIS A 76 -14.47 -26.78 -9.11
C HIS A 76 -13.61 -26.72 -7.86
N GLY A 77 -14.10 -25.98 -6.86
CA GLY A 77 -13.44 -25.84 -5.57
C GLY A 77 -14.22 -26.53 -4.46
N ILE A 78 -13.76 -26.32 -3.23
CA ILE A 78 -14.51 -26.66 -2.03
C ILE A 78 -15.11 -25.38 -1.43
N THR A 79 -16.35 -25.45 -0.95
CA THR A 79 -16.96 -24.37 -0.17
C THR A 79 -16.63 -24.60 1.30
N LEU A 80 -16.09 -23.58 1.96
CA LEU A 80 -15.79 -23.64 3.38
C LEU A 80 -16.99 -23.16 4.20
N TYR A 81 -17.18 -23.76 5.37
CA TYR A 81 -18.10 -23.23 6.37
C TYR A 81 -17.43 -22.07 7.12
N ASP A 82 -18.05 -20.89 7.08
CA ASP A 82 -17.55 -19.70 7.77
C ASP A 82 -18.60 -19.16 8.75
N PRO A 83 -18.42 -19.42 10.07
CA PRO A 83 -19.36 -18.96 11.09
C PRO A 83 -19.52 -17.43 11.13
N LEU A 84 -18.47 -16.68 10.80
CA LEU A 84 -18.51 -15.22 10.88
C LEU A 84 -19.38 -14.65 9.77
N LEU A 85 -19.25 -15.17 8.55
CA LEU A 85 -20.09 -14.75 7.43
C LEU A 85 -21.57 -15.15 7.59
N GLN A 86 -21.89 -16.16 8.40
CA GLN A 86 -23.29 -16.48 8.69
C GLN A 86 -23.99 -15.45 9.57
N LEU A 87 -23.21 -14.70 10.37
CA LEU A 87 -23.74 -13.66 11.25
C LEU A 87 -23.86 -12.31 10.56
N ILE A 88 -23.22 -12.16 9.39
CA ILE A 88 -23.16 -10.90 8.64
C ILE A 88 -24.09 -11.02 7.43
N PRO A 89 -25.04 -10.09 7.24
CA PRO A 89 -25.88 -10.11 6.05
C PRO A 89 -25.12 -9.55 4.84
N ALA A 90 -25.15 -10.29 3.73
CA ALA A 90 -24.49 -9.90 2.50
C ALA A 90 -25.14 -8.65 1.86
N HIS A 91 -24.34 -7.62 1.55
CA HIS A 91 -24.78 -6.42 0.84
C HIS A 91 -23.76 -6.00 -0.21
N ASP A 92 -24.24 -5.49 -1.36
CA ASP A 92 -23.35 -4.95 -2.40
C ASP A 92 -22.79 -3.59 -1.94
N VAL A 93 -21.52 -3.61 -1.53
CA VAL A 93 -20.73 -2.46 -1.11
C VAL A 93 -19.56 -2.22 -2.07
N SER A 94 -19.60 -2.77 -3.29
CA SER A 94 -18.48 -2.73 -4.26
C SER A 94 -17.90 -1.33 -4.44
N LEU A 95 -18.75 -0.33 -4.74
CA LEU A 95 -18.32 1.04 -4.99
C LEU A 95 -17.61 1.65 -3.77
N LEU A 96 -18.20 1.47 -2.58
CA LEU A 96 -17.63 1.97 -1.33
C LEU A 96 -16.30 1.27 -1.03
N LEU A 97 -16.23 -0.04 -1.20
CA LEU A 97 -15.01 -0.82 -1.01
C LEU A 97 -13.89 -0.34 -1.95
N PHE A 98 -14.16 -0.17 -3.24
CA PHE A 98 -13.13 0.29 -4.19
C PHE A 98 -12.72 1.74 -3.96
N ALA A 99 -13.64 2.63 -3.57
CA ALA A 99 -13.27 3.97 -3.11
C ALA A 99 -12.35 3.88 -1.87
N CYS A 100 -12.65 2.98 -0.95
CA CYS A 100 -11.84 2.73 0.24
C CYS A 100 -10.48 2.04 -0.07
N LEU A 101 -10.35 1.36 -1.19
CA LEU A 101 -9.08 0.77 -1.60
C LEU A 101 -8.21 1.80 -2.33
N TYR A 102 -8.76 2.50 -3.32
CA TYR A 102 -7.96 3.28 -4.26
C TYR A 102 -7.53 4.65 -3.74
N ILE A 103 -8.41 5.39 -3.06
CA ILE A 103 -8.11 6.76 -2.62
C ILE A 103 -6.91 6.78 -1.65
N PRO A 104 -6.92 6.00 -0.55
CA PRO A 104 -5.77 5.97 0.35
C PRO A 104 -4.57 5.28 -0.27
N MET A 105 -4.74 4.23 -1.08
CA MET A 105 -3.60 3.62 -1.78
C MET A 105 -2.84 4.67 -2.59
N LEU A 106 -3.55 5.54 -3.31
CA LEU A 106 -2.93 6.63 -4.05
C LEU A 106 -2.23 7.63 -3.12
N VAL A 107 -2.89 8.06 -2.03
CA VAL A 107 -2.28 8.95 -1.04
C VAL A 107 -1.00 8.33 -0.46
N TRP A 108 -1.04 7.09 0.00
CA TRP A 108 0.10 6.41 0.60
C TRP A 108 1.25 6.22 -0.39
N LEU A 109 0.94 5.85 -1.64
CA LEU A 109 1.94 5.72 -2.68
C LEU A 109 2.64 7.06 -2.97
N THR A 110 1.90 8.17 -3.03
CA THR A 110 2.51 9.50 -3.25
C THR A 110 3.44 9.91 -2.11
N MET A 111 3.11 9.55 -0.85
CA MET A 111 4.01 9.77 0.28
C MET A 111 5.27 8.90 0.19
N LEU A 112 5.13 7.66 -0.30
CA LEU A 112 6.21 6.68 -0.40
C LEU A 112 7.24 7.04 -1.47
N ILE A 113 6.86 7.80 -2.51
CA ILE A 113 7.77 8.26 -3.57
C ILE A 113 8.95 9.07 -3.02
N ALA A 114 8.81 9.71 -1.86
CA ALA A 114 9.92 10.39 -1.18
C ALA A 114 10.99 9.46 -0.61
N TYR A 115 10.72 8.15 -0.53
CA TYR A 115 11.57 7.15 0.13
C TYR A 115 11.83 5.97 -0.82
N PRO A 116 12.82 6.06 -1.73
CA PRO A 116 13.04 5.07 -2.78
C PRO A 116 13.25 3.66 -2.26
N ARG A 117 13.95 3.49 -1.12
CA ARG A 117 14.11 2.19 -0.46
C ARG A 117 12.78 1.60 -0.02
N SER A 118 11.97 2.36 0.71
CA SER A 118 10.68 1.88 1.21
C SER A 118 9.69 1.63 0.07
N LEU A 119 9.72 2.44 -0.99
CA LEU A 119 8.93 2.20 -2.19
C LEU A 119 9.32 0.86 -2.84
N LEU A 120 10.61 0.63 -3.05
CA LEU A 120 11.09 -0.64 -3.61
C LEU A 120 10.67 -1.83 -2.74
N GLN A 121 10.81 -1.73 -1.42
CA GLN A 121 10.41 -2.77 -0.48
C GLN A 121 8.91 -3.08 -0.54
N VAL A 122 8.05 -2.05 -0.59
CA VAL A 122 6.60 -2.22 -0.73
C VAL A 122 6.27 -2.92 -2.05
N LEU A 123 6.87 -2.49 -3.16
CA LEU A 123 6.64 -3.10 -4.47
C LEU A 123 7.10 -4.56 -4.51
N MET A 124 8.30 -4.86 -4.01
CA MET A 124 8.80 -6.23 -3.92
C MET A 124 7.93 -7.10 -3.01
N SER A 125 7.47 -6.57 -1.87
CA SER A 125 6.57 -7.29 -0.96
C SER A 125 5.24 -7.60 -1.63
N ILE A 126 4.65 -6.64 -2.34
CA ILE A 126 3.40 -6.84 -3.10
C ILE A 126 3.60 -7.91 -4.18
N ILE A 127 4.68 -7.85 -4.97
CA ILE A 127 4.95 -8.86 -6.01
C ILE A 127 5.12 -10.25 -5.40
N ALA A 128 5.88 -10.37 -4.31
CA ALA A 128 6.07 -11.65 -3.62
C ALA A 128 4.76 -12.21 -3.05
N LEU A 129 3.92 -11.35 -2.44
CA LEU A 129 2.61 -11.74 -1.93
C LEU A 129 1.67 -12.18 -3.06
N GLN A 130 1.63 -11.44 -4.16
CA GLN A 130 0.78 -11.78 -5.29
C GLN A 130 1.24 -13.07 -5.97
N THR A 131 2.55 -13.30 -6.09
CA THR A 131 3.11 -14.57 -6.57
C THR A 131 2.70 -15.73 -5.67
N LEU A 132 2.86 -15.58 -4.35
CA LEU A 132 2.43 -16.60 -3.40
C LEU A 132 0.91 -16.85 -3.50
N ARG A 133 0.12 -15.79 -3.68
CA ARG A 133 -1.33 -15.89 -3.83
C ARG A 133 -1.75 -16.67 -5.07
N LEU A 134 -1.08 -16.46 -6.21
CA LEU A 134 -1.29 -17.27 -7.42
C LEU A 134 -1.03 -18.76 -7.15
N ILE A 135 0.03 -19.06 -6.41
CA ILE A 135 0.38 -20.44 -6.01
C ILE A 135 -0.70 -21.02 -5.07
N THR A 136 -1.13 -20.28 -4.06
CA THR A 136 -2.10 -20.77 -3.08
C THR A 136 -3.49 -20.95 -3.66
N ILE A 137 -3.96 -20.01 -4.50
CA ILE A 137 -5.24 -20.15 -5.23
C ILE A 137 -5.18 -21.39 -6.14
N TRP A 138 -4.04 -21.63 -6.80
CA TRP A 138 -3.89 -22.81 -7.65
C TRP A 138 -3.92 -24.11 -6.83
N ALA A 139 -3.24 -24.13 -5.68
CA ALA A 139 -3.12 -25.32 -4.83
C ALA A 139 -4.40 -25.62 -4.02
N ILE A 140 -5.15 -24.58 -3.64
CA ILE A 140 -6.32 -24.66 -2.77
C ILE A 140 -7.51 -24.07 -3.53
N PRO A 141 -8.13 -24.83 -4.46
CA PRO A 141 -9.29 -24.34 -5.19
C PRO A 141 -10.48 -24.21 -4.23
N LEU A 142 -10.88 -22.99 -3.93
CA LEU A 142 -12.07 -22.69 -3.13
C LEU A 142 -13.18 -22.15 -4.02
N ASP A 143 -14.41 -22.58 -3.75
CA ASP A 143 -15.60 -21.94 -4.29
C ASP A 143 -16.01 -20.76 -3.39
N PRO A 144 -16.68 -19.73 -3.95
CA PRO A 144 -17.08 -18.54 -3.20
C PRO A 144 -17.94 -18.86 -1.98
N PRO A 145 -17.89 -18.01 -0.92
CA PRO A 145 -18.78 -18.14 0.22
C PRO A 145 -20.25 -18.13 -0.19
N GLN A 146 -21.11 -18.71 0.66
CA GLN A 146 -22.55 -18.60 0.47
C GLN A 146 -22.98 -17.14 0.45
N ASN A 147 -23.88 -16.79 -0.49
CA ASN A 147 -24.35 -15.43 -0.75
C ASN A 147 -23.24 -14.44 -1.15
N CYS A 148 -22.12 -14.93 -1.71
CA CYS A 148 -21.08 -14.06 -2.28
C CYS A 148 -21.66 -13.13 -3.33
N ILE A 149 -21.43 -11.83 -3.14
CA ILE A 149 -21.81 -10.80 -4.10
C ILE A 149 -20.58 -10.46 -4.92
N THR A 150 -20.66 -10.72 -6.21
CA THR A 150 -19.61 -10.42 -7.17
C THR A 150 -19.13 -8.96 -7.08
N LEU A 151 -17.83 -8.78 -6.87
CA LEU A 151 -17.17 -7.48 -6.85
C LEU A 151 -17.21 -6.83 -8.24
N ARG A 152 -17.78 -5.62 -8.30
CA ARG A 152 -17.77 -4.78 -9.51
C ARG A 152 -16.67 -3.75 -9.43
N ASP A 153 -15.46 -4.16 -9.80
CA ASP A 153 -14.29 -3.29 -9.84
C ASP A 153 -14.37 -2.33 -11.05
N PRO A 154 -14.45 -1.00 -10.83
CA PRO A 154 -14.58 -0.04 -11.93
C PRO A 154 -13.30 0.08 -12.78
N LEU A 155 -12.11 -0.12 -12.21
CA LEU A 155 -10.85 -0.03 -12.96
C LEU A 155 -10.61 -1.30 -13.77
N VAL A 156 -10.81 -2.47 -13.17
CA VAL A 156 -10.70 -3.75 -13.87
C VAL A 156 -11.76 -3.84 -14.96
N TYR A 157 -12.97 -3.35 -14.74
CA TYR A 157 -13.99 -3.32 -15.80
C TYR A 157 -13.53 -2.55 -17.04
N ILE A 158 -12.80 -1.44 -16.86
CA ILE A 158 -12.27 -0.61 -17.95
C ILE A 158 -10.99 -1.22 -18.56
N LEU A 159 -10.14 -1.84 -17.76
CA LEU A 159 -8.79 -2.25 -18.15
C LEU A 159 -8.64 -3.74 -18.51
N ALA A 160 -9.53 -4.61 -18.02
CA ALA A 160 -9.43 -6.05 -18.22
C ALA A 160 -10.12 -6.49 -19.51
N TYR A 161 -9.45 -7.38 -20.25
CA TYR A 161 -9.84 -7.80 -21.59
C TYR A 161 -11.13 -8.63 -21.63
N HIS A 162 -11.39 -9.40 -20.56
CA HIS A 162 -12.48 -10.37 -20.56
C HIS A 162 -13.75 -9.89 -19.85
N HIS A 163 -13.71 -8.74 -19.15
CA HIS A 163 -14.81 -8.20 -18.32
C HIS A 163 -15.49 -9.23 -17.39
N LEU A 164 -14.85 -10.38 -17.16
CA LEU A 164 -15.41 -11.48 -16.40
C LEU A 164 -15.19 -11.19 -14.92
N PRO A 165 -16.25 -11.24 -14.10
CA PRO A 165 -16.11 -11.10 -12.67
C PRO A 165 -15.26 -12.22 -12.09
N VAL A 166 -14.32 -11.84 -11.22
CA VAL A 166 -13.46 -12.79 -10.51
C VAL A 166 -14.07 -13.06 -9.13
N THR A 167 -14.53 -14.29 -8.91
CA THR A 167 -15.14 -14.76 -7.65
C THR A 167 -14.43 -15.96 -7.01
N ARG A 168 -13.35 -16.45 -7.64
CA ARG A 168 -12.60 -17.65 -7.21
C ARG A 168 -11.15 -17.33 -6.87
N ASP A 169 -10.85 -16.05 -6.66
CA ASP A 169 -9.55 -15.57 -6.22
C ASP A 169 -9.44 -15.64 -4.69
N LEU A 170 -9.75 -16.80 -4.14
CA LEU A 170 -9.91 -17.02 -2.71
C LEU A 170 -8.64 -17.65 -2.13
N PHE A 171 -8.31 -17.27 -0.90
CA PHE A 171 -7.12 -17.67 -0.14
C PHE A 171 -5.75 -17.22 -0.70
N PHE A 172 -5.06 -16.23 -0.11
CA PHE A 172 -5.48 -15.30 0.96
C PHE A 172 -5.90 -13.93 0.39
N SER A 173 -6.45 -13.06 1.25
CA SER A 173 -6.98 -11.75 0.84
C SER A 173 -5.86 -10.81 0.39
N GLY A 174 -5.78 -10.55 -0.92
CA GLY A 174 -4.78 -9.62 -1.50
C GLY A 174 -4.99 -8.17 -1.03
N HIS A 175 -6.25 -7.76 -0.86
CA HIS A 175 -6.63 -6.45 -0.32
C HIS A 175 -6.06 -6.25 1.10
N THR A 176 -6.35 -7.19 2.00
CA THR A 176 -5.88 -7.15 3.39
C THR A 176 -4.35 -7.19 3.45
N ALA A 177 -3.72 -8.07 2.66
CA ALA A 177 -2.26 -8.19 2.64
C ALA A 177 -1.57 -6.91 2.16
N THR A 178 -2.12 -6.26 1.14
CA THR A 178 -1.59 -4.98 0.62
C THR A 178 -1.71 -3.88 1.66
N MET A 179 -2.84 -3.80 2.37
CA MET A 179 -3.01 -2.83 3.46
C MET A 179 -2.06 -3.09 4.62
N MET A 180 -1.81 -4.37 4.94
CA MET A 180 -0.83 -4.75 5.96
C MET A 180 0.58 -4.32 5.56
N VAL A 181 0.97 -4.44 4.29
CA VAL A 181 2.26 -3.93 3.79
C VAL A 181 2.35 -2.40 3.96
N PHE A 182 1.30 -1.65 3.62
CA PHE A 182 1.29 -0.20 3.85
C PHE A 182 1.38 0.16 5.34
N TYR A 183 0.69 -0.58 6.21
CA TYR A 183 0.78 -0.43 7.66
C TYR A 183 2.21 -0.65 8.18
N LEU A 184 2.89 -1.69 7.69
CA LEU A 184 4.26 -2.01 8.08
C LEU A 184 5.26 -0.96 7.59
N ALA A 185 5.06 -0.43 6.37
CA ALA A 185 5.92 0.61 5.81
C ALA A 185 5.77 1.97 6.52
N ALA A 186 4.63 2.24 7.16
CA ALA A 186 4.27 3.55 7.66
C ALA A 186 5.04 3.99 8.92
N PRO A 187 5.29 5.31 9.07
CA PRO A 187 5.86 5.85 10.30
C PRO A 187 4.88 5.70 11.47
N LYS A 188 5.42 5.61 12.68
CA LYS A 188 4.65 5.35 13.93
C LYS A 188 3.44 6.27 14.10
N ASN A 189 3.57 7.55 13.76
CA ASN A 189 2.50 8.53 13.88
C ASN A 189 1.34 8.34 12.89
N LYS A 190 1.46 7.48 11.88
CA LYS A 190 0.41 7.20 10.89
C LYS A 190 -0.15 5.79 10.96
N LYS A 191 0.48 4.88 11.73
CA LYS A 191 0.05 3.48 11.88
C LYS A 191 -1.40 3.36 12.41
N HIS A 192 -1.83 4.27 13.29
CA HIS A 192 -3.21 4.28 13.81
C HIS A 192 -4.26 4.56 12.72
N LEU A 193 -3.95 5.44 11.75
CA LEU A 193 -4.87 5.71 10.65
C LEU A 193 -5.01 4.49 9.74
N LEU A 194 -3.88 3.82 9.45
CA LEU A 194 -3.85 2.64 8.61
C LEU A 194 -4.54 1.43 9.23
N ILE A 195 -4.46 1.24 10.55
CA ILE A 195 -5.14 0.12 11.20
C ILE A 195 -6.66 0.32 11.22
N ILE A 196 -7.13 1.54 11.50
CA ILE A 196 -8.56 1.88 11.40
C ILE A 196 -9.05 1.65 9.98
N TRP A 197 -8.27 2.11 9.01
CA TRP A 197 -8.61 1.98 7.60
C TRP A 197 -8.67 0.52 7.15
N MET A 198 -7.69 -0.29 7.55
CA MET A 198 -7.67 -1.73 7.30
C MET A 198 -8.88 -2.42 7.93
N ALA A 199 -9.28 -2.05 9.15
CA ALA A 199 -10.47 -2.59 9.79
C ALA A 199 -11.75 -2.26 8.99
N VAL A 200 -11.87 -1.04 8.46
CA VAL A 200 -13.00 -0.65 7.59
C VAL A 200 -13.03 -1.52 6.32
N VAL A 201 -11.91 -1.68 5.62
CA VAL A 201 -11.87 -2.51 4.41
C VAL A 201 -12.16 -3.98 4.71
N ILE A 202 -11.62 -4.54 5.79
CA ILE A 202 -11.93 -5.91 6.25
C ILE A 202 -13.43 -6.06 6.49
N LEU A 203 -14.06 -5.11 7.17
CA LEU A 203 -15.50 -5.14 7.42
C LEU A 203 -16.30 -5.11 6.10
N LEU A 204 -15.92 -4.25 5.16
CA LEU A 204 -16.57 -4.17 3.85
C LEU A 204 -16.38 -5.45 3.03
N LEU A 205 -15.21 -6.09 3.08
CA LEU A 205 -14.96 -7.38 2.42
C LEU A 205 -15.84 -8.49 3.00
N LEU A 206 -16.02 -8.51 4.32
CA LEU A 206 -16.90 -9.45 5.01
C LEU A 206 -18.37 -9.18 4.66
N ILE A 207 -18.83 -7.91 4.64
CA ILE A 207 -20.20 -7.54 4.24
C ILE A 207 -20.49 -7.90 2.78
N GLN A 208 -19.50 -7.77 1.89
CA GLN A 208 -19.62 -8.19 0.48
C GLN A 208 -19.65 -9.72 0.33
N HIS A 209 -19.26 -10.47 1.37
CA HIS A 209 -18.98 -11.91 1.30
C HIS A 209 -17.94 -12.24 0.21
N ALA A 210 -17.01 -11.30 -0.05
CA ALA A 210 -16.01 -11.42 -1.10
C ALA A 210 -14.88 -12.40 -0.75
N HIS A 211 -14.62 -12.58 0.54
CA HIS A 211 -13.58 -13.46 1.06
C HIS A 211 -14.07 -14.19 2.29
N TYR A 212 -13.54 -15.39 2.51
CA TYR A 212 -13.66 -16.06 3.80
C TYR A 212 -12.83 -15.33 4.86
N SER A 213 -13.25 -15.45 6.12
CA SER A 213 -12.54 -14.93 7.28
C SER A 213 -11.11 -15.52 7.39
N ILE A 214 -10.94 -16.78 6.99
CA ILE A 214 -9.62 -17.42 6.95
C ILE A 214 -8.67 -16.75 5.93
N ASP A 215 -9.19 -16.22 4.81
CA ASP A 215 -8.39 -15.49 3.82
C ASP A 215 -7.82 -14.21 4.43
N ILE A 216 -8.61 -13.54 5.27
CA ILE A 216 -8.23 -12.30 5.96
C ILE A 216 -7.19 -12.59 7.04
N LEU A 217 -7.42 -13.62 7.86
CA LEU A 217 -6.46 -14.03 8.89
C LEU A 217 -5.13 -14.46 8.30
N ALA A 218 -5.15 -15.27 7.23
CA ALA A 218 -3.94 -15.68 6.52
C ALA A 218 -3.16 -14.46 5.98
N ALA A 219 -3.85 -13.47 5.42
CA ALA A 219 -3.23 -12.24 4.94
C ALA A 219 -2.50 -11.46 6.05
N ILE A 220 -3.12 -11.34 7.23
CA ILE A 220 -2.54 -10.65 8.39
C ILE A 220 -1.26 -11.33 8.89
N LEU A 221 -1.14 -12.65 8.74
CA LEU A 221 0.03 -13.41 9.17
C LEU A 221 1.13 -13.49 8.09
N ILE A 222 0.75 -13.71 6.84
CA ILE A 222 1.68 -13.90 5.72
C ILE A 222 2.35 -12.59 5.31
N ALA A 223 1.61 -11.47 5.28
CA ALA A 223 2.15 -10.18 4.85
C ALA A 223 3.35 -9.71 5.71
N PRO A 224 3.32 -9.76 7.06
CA PRO A 224 4.49 -9.47 7.88
C PRO A 224 5.67 -10.39 7.62
N ALA A 225 5.45 -11.69 7.39
CA ALA A 225 6.53 -12.62 7.10
C ALA A 225 7.27 -12.25 5.80
N ILE A 226 6.52 -11.95 4.73
CA ILE A 226 7.09 -11.49 3.46
C ILE A 226 7.78 -10.14 3.63
N TRP A 227 7.17 -9.20 4.36
CA TRP A 227 7.77 -7.89 4.63
C TRP A 227 9.13 -8.00 5.33
N ILE A 228 9.22 -8.83 6.37
CA ILE A 228 10.47 -9.08 7.11
C ILE A 228 11.51 -9.73 6.21
N TRP A 229 11.11 -10.70 5.37
CA TRP A 229 12.01 -11.32 4.42
C TRP A 229 12.59 -10.28 3.42
N MET A 230 11.75 -9.38 2.92
CA MET A 230 12.18 -8.28 2.05
C MET A 230 13.08 -7.27 2.76
N GLU A 231 12.79 -6.94 4.02
CA GLU A 231 13.64 -6.05 4.83
C GLU A 231 15.05 -6.64 5.00
N ILE A 232 15.15 -7.92 5.38
CA ILE A 232 16.42 -8.64 5.55
C ILE A 232 17.20 -8.72 4.24
N TYR A 233 16.51 -8.91 3.11
CA TYR A 233 17.15 -8.95 1.81
C TYR A 233 17.69 -7.57 1.40
N LEU A 234 16.87 -6.52 1.49
CA LEU A 234 17.24 -5.17 1.08
C LEU A 234 18.27 -4.52 2.01
N SER A 235 18.31 -4.92 3.29
CA SER A 235 19.32 -4.44 4.24
C SER A 235 20.75 -4.83 3.85
N ARG A 236 20.94 -5.81 2.95
CA ARG A 236 22.27 -6.21 2.45
C ARG A 236 22.94 -5.13 1.60
N GLY A 237 22.17 -4.26 0.97
CA GLY A 237 22.72 -3.28 0.02
C GLY A 237 22.16 -1.86 0.15
N LEU A 238 21.10 -1.64 0.92
CA LEU A 238 20.39 -0.35 0.96
C LEU A 238 20.37 0.33 2.33
N ASN A 239 21.16 -0.09 3.32
CA ASN A 239 21.09 0.46 4.69
C ASN A 239 21.39 1.96 4.80
N GLY A 240 22.08 2.53 3.81
CA GLY A 240 22.36 3.97 3.75
C GLY A 240 21.23 4.84 3.18
N LEU A 241 20.14 4.25 2.67
CA LEU A 241 19.01 5.01 2.14
C LEU A 241 17.95 5.28 3.22
N PRO A 242 17.31 6.46 3.21
CA PRO A 242 16.24 6.77 4.15
C PRO A 242 15.04 5.85 3.94
N THR A 243 14.43 5.44 5.06
CA THR A 243 13.23 4.60 5.12
C THR A 243 12.06 5.42 5.62
N TRP A 244 10.85 5.19 5.12
CA TRP A 244 9.66 5.93 5.56
C TRP A 244 9.27 5.68 7.03
N GLU A 245 9.66 4.53 7.60
CA GLU A 245 9.35 4.17 8.99
C GLU A 245 10.17 4.97 10.03
N LYS A 246 11.38 5.44 9.66
CA LYS A 246 12.35 6.12 10.52
C LYS A 246 12.49 7.59 10.15
#